data_AF-A0A843GN27-F1
#
_entry.id   AF-A0A843GN27-F1
#
_cell.length_a   1.000
_cell.length_b   1.000
_cell.length_c   1.000
_cell.angle_alpha   90.00
_cell.angle_beta   90.00
_cell.angle_gamma   90.00
#
_symmetry.space_group_name_H-M   'P 1'
#
loop_
_entity.id
_entity.type
_entity.pdbx_description
1 polymer ?
#
loop_
_entity_poly.entity_id
_entity_poly.type
_entity_poly.pdbx_seq_one_letter_code
_entity_poly.pdbx_strand_id
1 'polypeptide(L)'
;MKSFNVINFNFNAKRFEPYDVIPYLVRAYQERVVLHEKYPDEDTLKVPTTFNEFKQFVKDRAQYQFWARCEYEIILVDWPCQKVEDKWDVYDQIMMNLDIITQIVMEETVPCVTE
;
A
#
# COMPACT_ATOMS: atom_id res chain seq x y z
N MET A 1 -1.24 8.83 13.36
CA MET A 1 -1.16 7.98 12.16
C MET A 1 -1.84 6.66 12.44
N LYS A 2 -2.99 6.45 11.80
CA LYS A 2 -3.65 5.15 11.70
C LYS A 2 -2.70 4.18 10.98
N SER A 3 -2.79 2.90 11.33
CA SER A 3 -1.99 1.84 10.74
C SER A 3 -2.87 0.80 10.07
N PHE A 4 -2.31 0.13 9.07
CA PHE A 4 -2.93 -1.04 8.43
C PHE A 4 -1.87 -2.10 8.25
N ASN A 5 -1.94 -3.14 9.08
CA ASN A 5 -0.94 -4.20 9.09
C ASN A 5 -1.32 -5.33 8.13
N VAL A 6 -0.35 -5.76 7.33
CA VAL A 6 -0.40 -6.97 6.51
C VAL A 6 0.58 -8.00 7.06
N ILE A 7 0.47 -9.25 6.61
CA ILE A 7 1.43 -10.29 6.95
C ILE A 7 2.64 -10.14 6.03
N ASN A 8 3.82 -10.02 6.63
CA ASN A 8 5.09 -10.05 5.93
C ASN A 8 6.01 -11.13 6.54
N PHE A 9 6.84 -11.76 5.72
CA PHE A 9 7.88 -12.66 6.21
C PHE A 9 9.21 -11.92 6.38
N ASN A 10 9.66 -11.75 7.62
CA ASN A 10 10.93 -11.13 7.89
C ASN A 10 12.06 -12.14 7.72
N PHE A 11 12.81 -12.05 6.62
CA PHE A 11 13.92 -12.94 6.29
C PHE A 11 15.02 -12.97 7.35
N ASN A 12 15.29 -11.84 8.02
CA ASN A 12 16.32 -11.74 9.04
C ASN A 12 15.88 -12.43 10.34
N ALA A 13 14.63 -12.22 10.76
CA ALA A 13 14.07 -12.81 11.97
C ALA A 13 13.49 -14.21 11.77
N LYS A 14 13.38 -14.67 10.50
CA LYS A 14 12.77 -15.94 10.07
C LYS A 14 11.38 -16.18 10.66
N ARG A 15 10.55 -15.15 10.71
CA ARG A 15 9.19 -15.23 11.23
C ARG A 15 8.25 -14.31 10.48
N PHE A 16 6.97 -14.65 10.49
CA PHE A 16 5.93 -13.73 10.07
C PHE A 16 5.77 -12.62 11.10
N GLU A 17 5.61 -11.40 10.62
CA GLU A 17 5.37 -10.23 11.44
C GLU A 17 4.35 -9.30 10.79
N PRO A 18 3.62 -8.51 11.61
CA PRO A 18 2.79 -7.44 11.08
C PRO A 18 3.68 -6.37 10.44
N TYR A 19 3.35 -5.98 9.21
CA TYR A 19 3.99 -4.90 8.48
C TYR A 19 2.97 -3.80 8.18
N ASP A 20 3.23 -2.58 8.65
CA ASP A 20 2.35 -1.44 8.40
C ASP A 20 2.63 -0.82 7.03
N VAL A 21 1.63 -0.81 6.14
CA VAL A 21 1.77 -0.31 4.77
C VAL A 21 1.52 1.21 4.67
N ILE A 22 0.86 1.81 5.66
CA ILE A 22 0.48 3.23 5.64
C ILE A 22 1.68 4.18 5.57
N PRO A 23 2.77 3.99 6.35
CA PRO A 23 3.93 4.88 6.28
C PRO A 23 4.54 5.00 4.87
N TYR A 24 4.59 3.89 4.12
CA TYR A 24 5.08 3.89 2.75
C TYR A 24 4.17 4.71 1.82
N LEU A 25 2.85 4.45 1.89
CA LEU A 25 1.87 5.09 1.02
C LEU A 25 1.77 6.61 1.27
N VAL A 26 1.80 7.03 2.53
CA VAL A 26 1.82 8.45 2.92
C VAL A 26 3.08 9.14 2.40
N ARG A 27 4.25 8.51 2.58
CA ARG A 27 5.52 9.05 2.05
C ARG A 27 5.48 9.17 0.53
N ALA A 28 4.98 8.14 -0.17
CA ALA A 28 4.85 8.16 -1.62
C ALA A 28 3.89 9.27 -2.11
N TYR A 29 2.88 9.62 -1.31
CA TYR A 29 1.99 10.74 -1.62
C TYR A 29 2.70 12.09 -1.44
N GLN A 30 3.43 12.27 -0.35
CA GLN A 30 4.22 13.48 -0.11
C GLN A 30 5.27 13.70 -1.22
N GLU A 31 5.95 12.63 -1.63
CA GLU A 31 6.87 12.66 -2.78
C GLU A 31 6.16 13.08 -4.07
N ARG A 32 4.91 12.60 -4.30
CA ARG A 32 4.10 13.01 -5.44
C ARG A 32 3.77 14.51 -5.39
N VAL A 33 3.40 15.05 -4.23
CA VAL A 33 3.11 16.49 -4.05
C VAL A 33 4.34 17.33 -4.40
N VAL A 34 5.51 16.98 -3.85
CA VAL A 34 6.77 17.69 -4.13
C VAL A 34 7.14 17.62 -5.61
N LEU A 35 6.93 16.47 -6.26
CA LEU A 35 7.19 16.31 -7.69
C LEU A 35 6.23 17.14 -8.55
N HIS A 36 4.95 17.22 -8.18
CA HIS A 36 3.98 18.04 -8.86
C HIS A 36 4.31 19.53 -8.75
N GLU A 37 4.74 20.01 -7.58
CA GLU A 37 5.20 21.40 -7.40
C GLU A 37 6.41 21.74 -8.28
N LYS A 38 7.32 20.77 -8.47
CA LYS A 38 8.52 20.94 -9.31
C LYS A 38 8.20 20.89 -10.81
N TYR A 39 7.20 20.10 -11.20
CA TYR A 39 6.81 19.84 -12.58
C TYR A 39 5.28 19.90 -12.74
N PRO A 40 4.67 21.09 -12.70
CA PRO A 40 3.21 21.24 -12.65
C PRO A 40 2.50 20.82 -13.95
N ASP A 41 3.18 20.90 -15.09
CA ASP A 41 2.62 20.57 -16.40
C ASP A 41 2.62 19.06 -16.70
N GLU A 42 3.21 18.23 -15.84
CA GLU A 42 3.28 16.79 -16.05
C GLU A 42 2.04 16.07 -15.50
N ASP A 43 1.13 15.67 -16.40
CA ASP A 43 -0.14 15.01 -16.06
C ASP A 43 0.06 13.70 -15.26
N THR A 44 1.19 13.00 -15.48
CA THR A 44 1.54 11.77 -14.74
C THR A 44 1.84 12.02 -13.25
N LEU A 45 2.10 13.27 -12.88
CA LEU A 45 2.41 13.72 -11.52
C LEU A 45 1.24 14.40 -10.82
N LYS A 46 0.04 14.42 -11.42
CA LYS A 46 -1.15 15.00 -10.81
C LYS A 46 -1.38 14.42 -9.39
N VAL A 47 -1.58 15.32 -8.43
CA VAL A 47 -1.91 14.95 -7.04
C VAL A 47 -3.35 14.45 -6.99
N PRO A 48 -3.63 13.27 -6.41
CA PRO A 48 -4.99 12.78 -6.30
C PRO A 48 -5.78 13.65 -5.32
N THR A 49 -7.03 13.97 -5.67
CA THR A 49 -7.91 14.85 -4.88
C THR A 49 -9.21 14.16 -4.50
N THR A 50 -9.72 13.29 -5.37
CA THR A 50 -10.93 12.52 -5.13
C THR A 50 -10.60 11.13 -4.60
N PHE A 51 -11.55 10.50 -3.90
CA PHE A 51 -11.38 9.14 -3.39
C PHE A 51 -10.99 8.14 -4.49
N ASN A 52 -11.59 8.25 -5.68
CA ASN A 52 -11.26 7.36 -6.81
C ASN A 52 -9.85 7.59 -7.34
N GLU A 53 -9.38 8.83 -7.39
CA GLU A 53 -7.98 9.14 -7.75
C GLU A 53 -7.01 8.62 -6.68
N PHE A 54 -7.36 8.75 -5.40
CA PHE A 54 -6.58 8.17 -4.30
C PHE A 54 -6.54 6.64 -4.38
N LYS A 55 -7.66 5.99 -4.71
CA LYS A 55 -7.76 4.55 -4.87
C LYS A 55 -6.81 4.06 -5.97
N GLN A 56 -6.80 4.76 -7.10
CA GLN A 56 -5.88 4.46 -8.20
C GLN A 56 -4.43 4.71 -7.79
N PHE A 57 -4.15 5.82 -7.10
CA PHE A 57 -2.83 6.13 -6.58
C PHE A 57 -2.30 5.03 -5.62
N VAL A 58 -3.11 4.60 -4.65
CA VAL A 58 -2.73 3.55 -3.70
C VAL A 58 -2.46 2.26 -4.44
N LYS A 59 -3.32 1.88 -5.40
CA LYS A 59 -3.12 0.70 -6.23
C LYS A 59 -1.79 0.77 -6.99
N ASP A 60 -1.51 1.86 -7.69
CA ASP A 60 -0.28 1.99 -8.50
C ASP A 60 0.98 1.97 -7.64
N ARG A 61 0.96 2.65 -6.48
CA ARG A 61 2.10 2.67 -5.56
C ARG A 61 2.30 1.35 -4.85
N ALA A 62 1.21 0.70 -4.43
CA ALA A 62 1.27 -0.62 -3.83
C ALA A 62 1.81 -1.63 -4.84
N GLN A 63 1.34 -1.59 -6.09
CA GLN A 63 1.85 -2.44 -7.16
C GLN A 63 3.35 -2.20 -7.38
N TYR A 64 3.76 -0.93 -7.51
CA TYR A 64 5.16 -0.58 -7.72
C TYR A 64 6.10 -1.12 -6.62
N GLN A 65 5.67 -1.05 -5.35
CA GLN A 65 6.50 -1.43 -4.21
C GLN A 65 6.45 -2.90 -3.85
N PHE A 66 5.27 -3.50 -3.88
CA PHE A 66 5.03 -4.78 -3.21
C PHE A 66 4.78 -5.92 -4.18
N TRP A 67 4.33 -5.62 -5.41
CA TRP A 67 4.00 -6.67 -6.36
C TRP A 67 5.26 -7.35 -6.90
N ALA A 68 5.27 -8.68 -6.88
CA ALA A 68 6.32 -9.52 -7.46
C ALA A 68 7.75 -9.28 -6.92
N ARG A 69 7.87 -8.75 -5.69
CA ARG A 69 9.15 -8.62 -4.98
C ARG A 69 9.25 -9.70 -3.90
N CYS A 70 10.25 -10.57 -4.01
CA CYS A 70 10.43 -11.72 -3.11
C CYS A 70 10.44 -11.36 -1.62
N GLU A 71 10.87 -10.15 -1.26
CA GLU A 71 10.93 -9.69 0.14
C GLU A 71 9.55 -9.48 0.79
N TYR A 72 8.50 -9.38 -0.03
CA TYR A 72 7.11 -9.17 0.37
C TYR A 72 6.20 -10.35 0.03
N GLU A 73 6.78 -11.45 -0.48
CA GLU A 73 6.05 -12.64 -0.85
C GLU A 73 5.97 -13.64 0.31
N ILE A 74 4.80 -14.26 0.45
CA ILE A 74 4.53 -15.37 1.36
C ILE A 74 3.88 -16.51 0.58
N ILE A 75 4.10 -17.73 1.04
CA ILE A 75 3.37 -18.90 0.54
C ILE A 75 2.27 -19.16 1.56
N LEU A 76 1.02 -19.01 1.12
CA LEU A 76 -0.14 -19.45 1.88
C LEU A 76 -0.37 -20.93 1.58
N VAL A 77 -0.39 -21.73 2.62
CA VAL A 77 -0.72 -23.15 2.55
C VAL A 77 -1.99 -23.40 3.34
N ASP A 78 -2.81 -24.30 2.82
CA ASP A 78 -3.99 -24.77 3.52
C ASP A 78 -3.64 -25.55 4.81
N TRP A 79 -4.65 -25.71 5.66
CA TRP A 79 -4.50 -26.38 6.96
C TRP A 79 -3.89 -27.78 6.78
N PRO A 80 -3.03 -28.25 7.70
CA PRO A 80 -2.17 -29.42 7.51
C PRO A 80 -2.84 -30.64 6.84
N CYS A 81 -2.04 -31.30 5.99
CA CYS A 81 -2.37 -32.48 5.15
C CYS A 81 -3.14 -32.20 3.86
N GLN A 82 -3.17 -30.95 3.40
CA GLN A 82 -3.85 -30.56 2.17
C GLN A 82 -2.84 -30.19 1.06
N LYS A 83 -3.35 -29.78 -0.12
CA LYS A 83 -2.58 -29.72 -1.39
C LYS A 83 -2.61 -28.35 -2.05
N VAL A 84 -3.30 -27.38 -1.45
CA VAL A 84 -3.48 -26.05 -2.02
C VAL A 84 -2.44 -25.13 -1.40
N GLU A 85 -1.53 -24.68 -2.24
CA GLU A 85 -0.62 -23.60 -1.95
C GLU A 85 -0.87 -22.48 -2.95
N ASP A 86 -0.74 -21.25 -2.48
CA ASP A 86 -0.81 -20.08 -3.34
C ASP A 86 0.22 -19.06 -2.89
N LYS A 87 0.86 -18.41 -3.86
CA LYS A 87 1.84 -17.36 -3.56
C LYS A 87 1.10 -16.04 -3.49
N TRP A 88 1.21 -15.36 -2.36
CA TRP A 88 0.62 -14.05 -2.14
C TRP A 88 1.72 -13.05 -1.81
N ASP A 89 1.52 -11.80 -2.18
CA ASP A 89 2.36 -10.70 -1.73
C ASP A 89 1.59 -9.67 -0.89
N VAL A 90 2.30 -8.66 -0.40
CA VAL A 90 1.68 -7.54 0.32
C VAL A 90 0.69 -6.77 -0.57
N TYR A 91 0.93 -6.70 -1.89
CA TYR A 91 -0.01 -6.04 -2.81
C TYR A 91 -1.34 -6.79 -2.89
N ASP A 92 -1.34 -8.12 -2.96
CA ASP A 92 -2.57 -8.92 -2.91
C ASP A 92 -3.40 -8.64 -1.64
N GLN A 93 -2.73 -8.53 -0.49
CA GLN A 93 -3.36 -8.20 0.79
C GLN A 93 -3.95 -6.78 0.82
N ILE A 94 -3.26 -5.82 0.18
CA ILE A 94 -3.75 -4.44 0.00
C ILE A 94 -4.98 -4.43 -0.89
N MET A 95 -4.97 -5.17 -2.00
CA MET A 95 -6.06 -5.19 -2.97
C MET A 95 -7.38 -5.67 -2.38
N MET A 96 -7.34 -6.62 -1.43
CA MET A 96 -8.53 -7.06 -0.69
C MET A 96 -9.17 -5.95 0.17
N ASN A 97 -8.36 -4.99 0.64
CA ASN A 97 -8.77 -3.95 1.58
C ASN A 97 -8.56 -2.55 1.03
N LEU A 98 -8.55 -2.42 -0.31
CA LEU A 98 -8.08 -1.23 -0.99
C LEU A 98 -8.86 0.02 -0.55
N ASP A 99 -10.18 -0.08 -0.37
CA ASP A 99 -11.03 1.05 0.03
C ASP A 99 -10.70 1.57 1.45
N ILE A 100 -10.47 0.66 2.40
CA ILE A 100 -10.12 1.01 3.78
C ILE A 100 -8.76 1.68 3.82
N ILE A 101 -7.77 1.10 3.13
CA ILE A 101 -6.42 1.65 3.05
C ILE A 101 -6.45 3.03 2.38
N THR A 102 -7.22 3.17 1.30
CA THR A 102 -7.41 4.45 0.59
C THR A 102 -7.98 5.52 1.51
N GLN A 103 -9.01 5.18 2.30
CA GLN A 103 -9.57 6.10 3.29
C GLN A 103 -8.52 6.55 4.31
N ILE A 104 -7.75 5.61 4.87
CA ILE A 104 -6.70 5.94 5.84
C ILE A 104 -5.66 6.87 5.22
N VAL A 105 -5.18 6.56 4.01
CA VAL A 105 -4.17 7.39 3.32
C VAL A 105 -4.72 8.79 3.06
N MET A 106 -5.96 8.91 2.61
CA MET A 106 -6.61 10.22 2.36
C MET A 106 -6.72 11.05 3.65
N GLU A 107 -7.13 10.45 4.76
CA GLU A 107 -7.24 11.11 6.07
C GLU A 107 -5.89 11.56 6.65
N GLU A 108 -4.82 10.78 6.41
CA GLU A 108 -3.47 11.11 6.91
C GLU A 108 -2.72 12.11 6.03
N THR A 109 -3.18 12.35 4.79
CA THR A 109 -2.51 13.22 3.81
C THR A 109 -3.23 14.54 3.56
N VAL A 110 -4.56 14.55 3.64
CA VAL A 110 -5.36 15.77 3.52
C VAL A 110 -5.79 16.17 4.94
N PRO A 111 -5.35 17.33 5.46
CA PRO A 111 -5.87 17.80 6.73
C PRO A 111 -7.38 18.00 6.58
N CYS A 112 -8.18 17.29 7.37
CA CYS A 112 -9.60 17.59 7.51
C CYS A 112 -9.73 19.07 7.87
N VAL A 113 -10.31 19.86 6.96
CA VAL A 113 -10.80 21.19 7.31
C VAL A 113 -11.94 20.94 8.28
N THR A 114 -11.67 21.06 9.58
CA THR A 114 -12.72 21.10 10.59
C THR A 114 -13.45 22.42 10.37
N GLU A 115 -14.63 22.35 9.77
CA GLU A 115 -15.63 23.44 9.77
C GLU A 115 -16.03 23.83 11.19
#